data_AF-A0A914YAA5-F1
#
_entry.id   AF-A0A914YAA5-F1
#
_cell.length_a   1.000
_cell.length_b   1.000
_cell.length_c   1.000
_cell.angle_alpha   90.00
_cell.angle_beta   90.00
_cell.angle_gamma   90.00
#
_symmetry.space_group_name_H-M   'P 1'
#
loop_
_entity.id
_entity.type
_entity.pdbx_description
1 polymer ?
#
loop_
_entity_poly.entity_id
_entity_poly.type
_entity_poly.pdbx_seq_one_letter_code
_entity_poly.pdbx_strand_id
1 'polypeptide(L)'
;MITINQINAYDGGIRAVKGPTATAGIFATYPHDNLTFTGAFIDQTMCTAFLCIIIGTITDPKNKIPRTAQPPLFGAMISLMTIGYGFNAGNAMNPARDLSPRLFTFCVGYGKEVFSHFNYAWPIIPVFCPLIGAVIGTWIYRIFLGANIDPLPPINDEEIIIPTNQSNLLIKDPTKVWPPSAPPPTNFIVDFSKSNVLP
;
A
#
# COMPACT_ATOMS: atom_id res chain seq x y z
N MET A 1 -10.30 15.69 -11.71
CA MET A 1 -10.41 17.15 -11.91
C MET A 1 -10.88 17.91 -10.67
N ILE A 2 -11.59 17.28 -9.71
CA ILE A 2 -12.08 17.94 -8.47
C ILE A 2 -10.95 18.34 -7.52
N THR A 3 -9.91 17.52 -7.35
CA THR A 3 -8.86 17.74 -6.35
C THR A 3 -7.98 18.95 -6.63
N ILE A 4 -7.61 19.21 -7.90
CA ILE A 4 -6.71 20.31 -8.24
C ILE A 4 -7.35 21.69 -7.98
N ASN A 5 -8.66 21.80 -8.19
CA ASN A 5 -9.41 23.04 -7.92
C ASN A 5 -9.46 23.33 -6.42
N GLN A 6 -9.57 22.30 -5.58
CA GLN A 6 -9.54 22.45 -4.12
C GLN A 6 -8.16 22.83 -3.61
N ILE A 7 -7.10 22.21 -4.16
CA ILE A 7 -5.73 22.58 -3.81
C ILE A 7 -5.48 24.05 -4.22
N ASN A 8 -5.86 24.45 -5.44
CA ASN A 8 -5.75 25.84 -5.89
C ASN A 8 -6.53 26.84 -5.03
N ALA A 9 -7.73 26.46 -4.58
CA ALA A 9 -8.54 27.30 -3.71
C ALA A 9 -7.86 27.50 -2.33
N TYR A 10 -7.12 26.50 -1.85
CA TYR A 10 -6.43 26.54 -0.56
C TYR A 10 -5.07 27.24 -0.64
N ASP A 11 -4.24 26.90 -1.63
CA ASP A 11 -2.86 27.39 -1.76
C ASP A 11 -2.72 28.63 -2.68
N GLY A 12 -3.83 29.12 -3.23
CA GLY A 12 -3.86 30.27 -4.14
C GLY A 12 -3.17 29.98 -5.49
N GLY A 13 -2.96 28.71 -5.83
CA GLY A 13 -2.21 28.27 -7.00
C GLY A 13 -0.69 28.17 -6.78
N ILE A 14 -0.20 28.46 -5.58
CA ILE A 14 1.23 28.43 -5.24
C ILE A 14 1.57 27.11 -4.54
N ARG A 15 2.36 26.27 -5.20
CA ARG A 15 2.75 24.95 -4.71
C ARG A 15 3.85 25.05 -3.65
N ALA A 16 3.45 25.15 -2.39
CA ALA A 16 4.36 25.23 -1.25
C ALA A 16 4.62 23.86 -0.59
N VAL A 17 5.88 23.63 -0.20
CA VAL A 17 6.30 22.42 0.56
C VAL A 17 6.26 22.66 2.07
N LYS A 18 6.59 23.89 2.51
CA LYS A 18 6.52 24.33 3.90
C LYS A 18 5.63 25.56 4.06
N GLY A 19 5.20 25.82 5.29
CA GLY A 19 4.41 27.00 5.65
C GLY A 19 2.90 26.72 5.80
N PRO A 20 2.11 27.76 6.06
CA PRO A 20 0.70 27.64 6.46
C PRO A 20 -0.22 27.14 5.33
N THR A 21 0.23 27.25 4.07
CA THR A 21 -0.50 26.80 2.88
C THR A 21 0.20 25.61 2.20
N ALA A 22 1.08 24.90 2.92
CA ALA A 22 1.80 23.76 2.37
C ALA A 22 0.85 22.62 2.01
N THR A 23 0.95 22.15 0.76
CA THR A 23 0.10 21.06 0.23
C THR A 23 0.90 19.84 -0.20
N ALA A 24 2.25 19.91 -0.19
CA ALA A 24 3.10 18.78 -0.57
C ALA A 24 2.91 17.55 0.34
N GLY A 25 2.60 17.76 1.63
CA GLY A 25 2.35 16.72 2.63
C GLY A 25 1.15 15.82 2.34
N ILE A 26 0.26 16.22 1.42
CA ILE A 26 -0.84 15.38 0.93
C ILE A 26 -0.30 14.15 0.19
N PHE A 27 0.83 14.32 -0.52
CA PHE A 27 1.36 13.32 -1.44
C PHE A 27 2.45 12.48 -0.77
N ALA A 28 3.42 13.14 -0.15
CA ALA A 28 4.60 12.50 0.43
C ALA A 28 4.79 12.91 1.88
N THR A 29 5.57 12.16 2.64
CA THR A 29 5.80 12.44 4.05
C THR A 29 6.87 13.52 4.21
N TYR A 30 6.78 14.33 5.25
CA TYR A 30 7.80 15.32 5.59
C TYR A 30 8.05 15.24 7.09
N PRO A 31 9.31 15.33 7.53
CA PRO A 31 9.63 15.29 8.94
C PRO A 31 9.19 16.60 9.59
N HIS A 32 8.84 16.51 10.88
CA HIS A 32 8.65 17.71 11.69
C HIS A 32 9.96 18.50 11.81
N ASP A 33 9.90 19.84 11.83
CA ASP A 33 11.09 20.70 11.81
C ASP A 33 12.06 20.46 12.99
N ASN A 34 11.52 20.00 14.13
CA ASN A 34 12.30 19.69 15.34
C ASN A 34 12.90 18.28 15.35
N LEU A 35 12.63 17.45 14.35
CA LEU A 35 13.10 16.07 14.30
C LEU A 35 14.54 16.02 13.79
N THR A 36 15.42 15.29 14.47
CA THR A 36 16.80 15.08 14.01
C THR A 36 16.85 14.00 12.94
N PHE A 37 17.88 14.02 12.09
CA PHE A 37 18.10 12.98 11.09
C PHE A 37 18.17 11.57 11.72
N THR A 38 18.92 11.42 12.81
CA THR A 38 19.03 10.16 13.55
C THR A 38 17.70 9.75 14.16
N GLY A 39 16.95 10.70 14.74
CA GLY A 39 15.61 10.44 15.27
C GLY A 39 14.66 9.93 14.19
N ALA A 40 14.67 10.56 13.01
CA ALA A 40 13.86 10.13 11.87
C ALA A 40 14.26 8.75 11.34
N PHE A 41 15.55 8.45 11.29
CA PHE A 41 16.05 7.14 10.88
C PHE A 41 15.54 6.03 11.81
N ILE A 42 15.65 6.23 13.13
CA ILE A 42 15.18 5.27 14.14
C ILE A 42 13.66 5.14 14.08
N ASP A 43 12.95 6.27 14.00
CA ASP A 43 11.48 6.33 13.93
C ASP A 43 10.95 5.50 12.75
N GLN A 44 11.46 5.73 11.53
CA GLN A 44 10.99 5.04 10.33
C GLN A 44 11.39 3.56 10.31
N THR A 45 12.56 3.22 10.84
CA THR A 45 13.01 1.82 10.97
C THR A 45 12.12 1.05 11.95
N MET A 46 11.89 1.61 13.14
CA MET A 46 11.06 0.98 14.18
C MET A 46 9.60 0.89 13.76
N CYS A 47 9.05 1.95 13.17
CA CYS A 47 7.69 1.94 12.63
C CYS A 47 7.51 0.78 11.65
N THR A 48 8.42 0.62 10.68
CA THR A 48 8.31 -0.46 9.69
C THR A 48 8.58 -1.85 10.29
N ALA A 49 9.45 -1.95 11.29
CA ALA A 49 9.66 -3.21 12.01
C ALA A 49 8.39 -3.69 12.71
N PHE A 50 7.69 -2.80 13.41
CA PHE A 50 6.39 -3.13 14.03
C PHE A 50 5.34 -3.52 12.99
N LEU A 51 5.27 -2.81 11.86
CA LEU A 51 4.40 -3.18 10.75
C LEU A 51 4.63 -4.63 10.31
N CYS A 52 5.89 -5.00 10.07
CA CYS A 52 6.23 -6.34 9.59
C CYS A 52 6.02 -7.44 10.64
N ILE A 53 6.21 -7.14 11.92
CA ILE A 53 5.86 -8.07 13.01
C ILE A 53 4.35 -8.36 12.99
N ILE A 54 3.51 -7.32 12.93
CA ILE A 54 2.05 -7.48 12.95
C ILE A 54 1.56 -8.17 11.67
N ILE A 55 2.13 -7.84 10.51
CA ILE A 55 1.84 -8.55 9.25
C ILE A 55 2.17 -10.03 9.40
N GLY A 56 3.33 -10.38 9.94
CA GLY A 56 3.69 -11.77 10.25
C GLY A 56 2.64 -12.44 11.12
N THR A 57 2.22 -11.80 12.21
CA THR A 57 1.20 -12.32 13.11
C THR A 57 -0.14 -12.56 12.40
N ILE A 58 -0.60 -11.63 11.57
CA ILE A 58 -1.90 -11.73 10.88
C ILE A 58 -1.88 -12.78 9.77
N THR A 59 -0.77 -12.87 9.03
CA THR A 59 -0.66 -13.70 7.82
C THR A 59 -0.22 -15.13 8.09
N ASP A 60 0.50 -15.39 9.17
CA ASP A 60 1.02 -16.72 9.48
C ASP A 60 -0.14 -17.70 9.76
N PRO A 61 -0.29 -18.75 8.93
CA PRO A 61 -1.33 -19.75 9.11
C PRO A 61 -1.32 -20.42 10.49
N LYS A 62 -0.15 -20.49 11.15
CA LYS A 62 -0.03 -21.06 12.50
C LYS A 62 -0.83 -20.31 13.55
N ASN A 63 -1.09 -19.02 13.35
CA ASN A 63 -1.89 -18.19 14.26
C ASN A 63 -3.40 -18.41 14.11
N LYS A 64 -3.84 -19.21 13.13
CA LYS A 64 -5.26 -19.60 12.92
C LYS A 64 -6.22 -18.41 12.79
N ILE A 65 -5.73 -17.26 12.32
CA ILE A 65 -6.56 -16.08 12.08
C ILE A 65 -7.39 -16.32 10.80
N PRO A 66 -8.73 -16.17 10.85
CA PRO A 66 -9.56 -16.40 9.68
C PRO A 66 -9.30 -15.34 8.61
N ARG A 67 -9.23 -15.76 7.34
CA ARG A 67 -8.94 -14.88 6.19
C ARG A 67 -9.92 -13.70 6.08
N THR A 68 -11.17 -13.89 6.52
CA THR A 68 -12.20 -12.85 6.53
C THR A 68 -11.90 -11.73 7.54
N ALA A 69 -11.18 -12.02 8.62
CA ALA A 69 -10.78 -11.03 9.62
C ALA A 69 -9.48 -10.30 9.27
N GLN A 70 -8.68 -10.79 8.32
CA GLN A 70 -7.38 -10.18 7.99
C GLN A 70 -7.51 -8.73 7.46
N PRO A 71 -8.42 -8.41 6.50
CA PRO A 71 -8.55 -7.03 6.01
C PRO A 71 -8.88 -5.98 7.10
N PRO A 72 -9.88 -6.18 7.98
CA PRO A 72 -10.13 -5.19 9.04
C PRO A 72 -8.99 -5.11 10.06
N LEU A 73 -8.27 -6.21 10.33
CA LEU A 73 -7.08 -6.18 11.20
C LEU A 73 -5.94 -5.36 10.59
N PHE A 74 -5.69 -5.49 9.28
CA PHE A 74 -4.72 -4.64 8.58
C PHE A 74 -5.13 -3.16 8.59
N GLY A 75 -6.41 -2.86 8.42
CA GLY A 75 -6.91 -1.48 8.54
C GLY A 75 -6.72 -0.92 9.95
N ALA A 76 -7.04 -1.71 10.97
CA ALA A 76 -6.87 -1.31 12.37
C ALA A 76 -5.41 -1.09 12.74
N MET A 77 -4.50 -1.99 12.35
CA MET A 77 -3.07 -1.84 12.67
C MET A 77 -2.50 -0.57 12.01
N ILE A 78 -2.80 -0.31 10.73
CA ILE A 78 -2.28 0.86 10.02
C ILE A 78 -2.81 2.15 10.65
N SER A 79 -4.08 2.15 11.08
CA SER A 79 -4.70 3.28 11.77
C SER A 79 -4.01 3.56 13.11
N LEU A 80 -3.79 2.54 13.93
CA LEU A 80 -3.09 2.67 15.22
C LEU A 80 -1.65 3.16 15.04
N MET A 81 -0.95 2.63 14.04
CA MET A 81 0.40 3.08 13.71
C MET A 81 0.42 4.53 13.24
N THR A 82 -0.58 4.97 12.49
CA THR A 82 -0.68 6.37 12.03
C THR A 82 -0.93 7.31 13.19
N ILE A 83 -1.76 6.91 14.15
CA ILE A 83 -1.98 7.70 15.37
C ILE A 83 -0.72 7.75 16.24
N GLY A 84 0.00 6.63 16.38
CA GLY A 84 1.17 6.54 17.27
C GLY A 84 2.49 7.06 16.68
N TYR A 85 2.76 6.79 15.40
CA TYR A 85 4.03 7.11 14.72
C TYR A 85 3.89 8.19 13.63
N GLY A 86 2.67 8.64 13.32
CA GLY A 86 2.46 9.61 12.24
C GLY A 86 3.01 11.01 12.53
N PHE A 87 3.08 11.42 13.80
CA PHE A 87 3.40 12.80 14.17
C PHE A 87 4.85 13.22 13.85
N ASN A 88 5.82 12.32 14.03
CA ASN A 88 7.23 12.67 13.86
C ASN A 88 7.60 12.92 12.40
N ALA A 89 7.26 11.96 11.55
CA ALA A 89 7.75 11.88 10.17
C ALA A 89 6.72 11.34 9.17
N GLY A 90 5.43 11.30 9.55
CA GLY A 90 4.34 10.88 8.66
C GLY A 90 4.34 9.39 8.32
N ASN A 91 4.96 8.55 9.15
CA ASN A 91 5.00 7.08 9.05
C ASN A 91 5.02 6.54 7.60
N ALA A 92 6.13 6.78 6.87
CA ALA A 92 6.20 6.41 5.45
C ALA A 92 6.00 4.91 5.22
N MET A 93 6.66 4.06 6.02
CA MET A 93 6.51 2.58 6.06
C MET A 93 6.76 1.81 4.75
N ASN A 94 6.75 2.47 3.60
CA ASN A 94 6.79 1.88 2.27
C ASN A 94 7.48 2.86 1.31
N PRO A 95 8.60 2.47 0.67
CA PRO A 95 9.32 3.32 -0.28
C PRO A 95 8.44 3.82 -1.43
N ALA A 96 7.54 2.99 -1.95
CA ALA A 96 6.66 3.38 -3.05
C ALA A 96 5.61 4.43 -2.63
N ARG A 97 5.13 4.37 -1.38
CA ARG A 97 4.15 5.33 -0.82
C ARG A 97 4.73 6.73 -0.68
N ASP A 98 6.05 6.87 -0.63
CA ASP A 98 6.72 8.15 -0.48
C ASP A 98 7.42 8.63 -1.76
N LEU A 99 8.20 7.76 -2.41
CA LEU A 99 9.03 8.15 -3.53
C LEU A 99 8.22 8.51 -4.77
N SER A 100 7.19 7.72 -5.13
CA SER A 100 6.43 8.00 -6.36
C SER A 100 5.61 9.28 -6.27
N PRO A 101 4.89 9.57 -5.16
CA PRO A 101 4.16 10.82 -5.05
C PRO A 101 5.09 12.03 -4.90
N ARG A 102 6.27 11.86 -4.30
CA ARG A 102 7.30 12.91 -4.21
C ARG A 102 7.87 13.28 -5.57
N LEU A 103 8.11 12.28 -6.42
CA LEU A 103 8.58 12.52 -7.79
C LEU A 103 7.46 13.18 -8.62
N PHE A 104 6.21 12.81 -8.39
CA PHE A 104 5.06 13.49 -8.97
C PHE A 104 5.00 14.97 -8.55
N THR A 105 5.11 15.29 -7.25
CA THR A 105 5.07 16.68 -6.77
C THR A 105 6.23 17.53 -7.32
N PHE A 106 7.41 16.93 -7.48
CA PHE A 106 8.53 17.56 -8.19
C PHE A 106 8.13 18.00 -9.60
N CYS A 107 7.48 17.13 -10.38
CA CYS A 107 7.09 17.39 -11.76
C CYS A 107 5.95 18.41 -11.91
N VAL A 108 5.02 18.48 -10.95
CA VAL A 108 3.82 19.34 -11.06
C VAL A 108 3.96 20.73 -10.44
N GLY A 109 5.20 21.15 -10.16
CA GLY A 109 5.51 22.56 -9.85
C GLY A 109 5.85 22.86 -8.39
N TYR A 110 5.93 21.86 -7.49
CA TYR A 110 6.49 22.08 -6.14
C TYR A 110 8.02 22.28 -6.17
N GLY A 111 8.67 21.91 -7.28
CA GLY A 111 10.10 22.15 -7.49
C GLY A 111 11.02 21.31 -6.60
N LYS A 112 12.31 21.68 -6.54
CA LYS A 112 13.35 20.93 -5.81
C LYS A 112 13.14 20.93 -4.29
N GLU A 113 12.30 21.82 -3.77
CA GLU A 113 12.02 21.93 -2.35
C GLU A 113 11.39 20.65 -1.78
N VAL A 114 10.75 19.82 -2.61
CA VAL A 114 10.18 18.53 -2.17
C VAL A 114 11.23 17.56 -1.61
N PHE A 115 12.50 17.81 -1.91
CA PHE A 115 13.64 17.02 -1.47
C PHE A 115 14.44 17.73 -0.37
N SER A 116 14.29 19.03 -0.14
CA SER A 116 15.26 19.89 0.56
C SER A 116 15.50 19.58 2.04
N HIS A 117 14.61 18.84 2.70
CA HIS A 117 14.75 18.47 4.11
C HIS A 117 16.03 17.67 4.39
N PHE A 118 16.62 17.94 5.57
CA PHE A 118 17.93 17.41 5.98
C PHE A 118 19.02 17.60 4.92
N ASN A 119 19.10 18.81 4.34
CA ASN A 119 20.05 19.12 3.27
C ASN A 119 19.96 18.13 2.09
N TYR A 120 18.75 17.91 1.59
CA TYR A 120 18.44 16.97 0.51
C TYR A 120 18.52 15.47 0.84
N ALA A 121 18.75 15.11 2.11
CA ALA A 121 18.87 13.71 2.53
C ALA A 121 17.54 13.05 2.92
N TRP A 122 16.45 13.82 3.09
CA TRP A 122 15.17 13.26 3.53
C TRP A 122 14.68 12.05 2.72
N PRO A 123 14.65 12.04 1.37
CA PRO A 123 14.09 10.94 0.58
C PRO A 123 14.82 9.60 0.78
N ILE A 124 16.06 9.63 1.28
CA ILE A 124 16.84 8.43 1.59
C ILE A 124 16.18 7.68 2.76
N ILE A 125 15.68 8.39 3.78
CA ILE A 125 15.09 7.79 4.98
C ILE A 125 13.85 6.93 4.64
N PRO A 126 12.77 7.45 4.02
CA PRO A 126 11.58 6.67 3.71
C PRO A 126 11.80 5.63 2.61
N VAL A 127 12.95 5.64 1.92
CA VAL A 127 13.32 4.58 0.97
C VAL A 127 14.08 3.46 1.67
N PHE A 128 15.12 3.76 2.45
CA PHE A 128 15.99 2.73 3.01
C PHE A 128 15.56 2.25 4.40
N CYS A 129 15.05 3.12 5.27
CA CYS A 129 14.66 2.73 6.62
C CYS A 129 13.52 1.70 6.62
N PRO A 130 12.49 1.81 5.74
CA PRO A 130 11.49 0.75 5.64
C PRO A 130 12.05 -0.60 5.22
N LEU A 131 13.03 -0.64 4.31
CA LEU A 131 13.65 -1.90 3.89
C LEU A 131 14.40 -2.55 5.06
N ILE A 132 15.17 -1.76 5.81
CA ILE A 132 15.91 -2.21 7.00
C ILE A 132 14.92 -2.68 8.08
N GLY A 133 13.91 -1.86 8.37
CA GLY A 133 12.87 -2.16 9.36
C GLY A 133 12.09 -3.42 9.00
N ALA A 134 11.77 -3.63 7.73
CA ALA A 134 11.07 -4.84 7.28
C ALA A 134 11.89 -6.10 7.56
N VAL A 135 13.18 -6.10 7.22
CA VAL A 135 14.07 -7.22 7.53
C VAL A 135 14.10 -7.46 9.04
N ILE A 136 14.37 -6.44 9.84
CA ILE A 136 14.44 -6.54 11.31
C ILE A 136 13.12 -7.09 11.88
N GLY A 137 11.98 -6.51 11.50
CA GLY A 137 10.66 -6.91 11.98
C GLY A 137 10.31 -8.35 11.64
N THR A 138 10.59 -8.79 10.40
CA THR A 138 10.37 -10.18 10.00
C THR A 138 11.25 -11.14 10.78
N TRP A 139 12.52 -10.82 11.02
CA TRP A 139 13.41 -11.66 11.84
C TRP A 139 12.94 -11.75 13.29
N ILE A 140 12.52 -10.64 13.89
CA ILE A 140 11.95 -10.61 15.24
C ILE A 140 10.71 -11.52 15.29
N TYR A 141 9.80 -11.40 14.31
CA TYR A 141 8.63 -12.26 14.22
C TYR A 141 9.02 -13.74 14.17
N ARG A 142 9.95 -14.11 13.28
CA ARG A 142 10.36 -15.52 13.10
C ARG A 142 11.01 -16.11 14.34
N ILE A 143 11.87 -15.36 15.03
CA ILE A 143 12.64 -15.85 16.18
C ILE A 143 11.77 -15.91 17.44
N PHE A 144 10.97 -14.88 17.71
CA PHE A 144 10.27 -14.77 18.98
C PHE A 144 8.82 -15.27 18.94
N LEU A 145 8.14 -15.17 17.81
CA LEU A 145 6.73 -15.57 17.67
C LEU A 145 6.63 -16.87 16.87
N GLY A 146 7.06 -16.85 15.61
CA GLY A 146 6.91 -17.97 14.66
C GLY A 146 7.61 -19.26 15.07
N ALA A 147 8.68 -19.18 15.87
CA ALA A 147 9.40 -20.35 16.40
C ALA A 147 8.70 -20.99 17.62
N ASN A 148 7.88 -20.24 18.34
CA ASN A 148 7.20 -20.69 19.57
C ASN A 148 5.75 -21.14 19.32
N ILE A 149 5.28 -21.09 18.08
CA ILE A 149 3.95 -21.57 17.70
C ILE A 149 4.07 -22.95 17.06
N ASP A 150 3.20 -23.86 17.51
CA ASP A 150 3.15 -25.23 17.02
C ASP A 150 3.08 -25.30 15.49
N PRO A 151 3.77 -26.26 14.87
CA PRO A 151 3.63 -26.50 13.44
C PRO A 151 2.17 -26.86 13.12
N LEU A 152 1.73 -26.50 11.93
CA LEU A 152 0.44 -26.97 11.45
C LEU A 152 0.43 -28.51 11.42
N PRO A 153 -0.73 -29.14 11.69
CA PRO A 153 -0.84 -30.58 11.52
C PRO A 153 -0.44 -30.95 10.08
N PRO A 154 0.19 -32.13 9.88
CA PRO A 154 0.49 -32.60 8.55
C PRO A 154 -0.79 -32.61 7.72
N ILE A 155 -0.71 -32.07 6.50
CA ILE A 155 -1.80 -32.17 5.54
C ILE A 155 -1.88 -33.65 5.17
N ASN A 156 -2.93 -34.34 5.60
CA ASN A 156 -3.18 -35.71 5.17
C ASN A 156 -3.65 -35.64 3.71
N ASP A 157 -2.85 -36.18 2.79
CA ASP A 157 -3.18 -36.24 1.36
C ASP A 157 -4.50 -36.99 1.07
N GLU A 158 -5.02 -37.75 2.05
CA GLU A 158 -6.30 -38.45 1.96
C GLU A 158 -7.54 -37.54 2.05
N GLU A 159 -7.44 -36.35 2.64
CA GLU A 159 -8.59 -35.42 2.75
C GLU A 159 -8.83 -34.62 1.44
N ILE A 160 -7.86 -34.66 0.52
CA ILE A 160 -7.98 -34.13 -0.86
C ILE A 160 -8.74 -35.12 -1.76
N ILE A 161 -8.92 -36.37 -1.32
CA ILE A 161 -9.81 -37.33 -1.97
C ILE A 161 -11.23 -36.97 -1.56
N ILE A 162 -11.85 -36.05 -2.31
CA ILE A 162 -13.32 -35.98 -2.38
C ILE A 162 -13.81 -37.42 -2.51
N PRO A 163 -14.71 -37.93 -1.64
CA PRO A 163 -15.18 -39.30 -1.72
C PRO A 163 -15.62 -39.57 -3.16
N THR A 164 -14.94 -40.51 -3.83
CA THR A 164 -15.04 -40.79 -5.26
C THR A 164 -16.49 -41.02 -5.73
N ASN A 165 -17.42 -41.31 -4.81
CA ASN A 165 -18.85 -41.42 -5.07
C ASN A 165 -19.60 -40.08 -5.31
N GLN A 166 -18.97 -38.92 -5.11
CA GLN A 166 -19.54 -37.61 -5.49
C GLN A 166 -18.88 -36.95 -6.71
N SER A 167 -17.84 -37.57 -7.29
CA SER A 167 -17.16 -37.08 -8.50
C SER A 167 -18.13 -36.93 -9.70
N ASN A 168 -19.18 -37.75 -9.76
CA ASN A 168 -20.21 -37.68 -10.81
C ASN A 168 -21.35 -36.67 -10.54
N LEU A 169 -21.37 -35.99 -9.40
CA LEU A 169 -22.42 -35.00 -9.07
C LEU A 169 -21.93 -33.54 -9.13
N LEU A 170 -20.61 -33.31 -9.10
CA LEU A 170 -20.03 -31.96 -9.22
C LEU A 170 -19.48 -31.65 -10.62
N ILE A 171 -19.37 -32.64 -11.51
CA ILE A 171 -19.20 -32.41 -12.96
C ILE A 171 -20.59 -32.24 -13.59
N LYS A 172 -21.31 -31.19 -13.18
CA LYS A 172 -22.38 -30.63 -14.01
C LYS A 172 -21.86 -29.35 -14.63
N ASP A 173 -21.34 -29.53 -15.84
CA ASP A 173 -21.12 -28.53 -16.88
C ASP A 173 -20.02 -27.48 -16.62
N PRO A 174 -18.78 -27.70 -17.12
CA PRO A 174 -17.69 -26.74 -17.01
C PRO A 174 -17.91 -25.44 -17.81
N THR A 175 -19.03 -25.30 -18.54
CA THR A 175 -19.36 -24.07 -19.28
C THR A 175 -20.08 -23.00 -18.45
N LYS A 176 -20.43 -23.29 -17.19
CA LYS A 176 -21.23 -22.36 -16.34
C LYS A 176 -20.49 -21.63 -15.22
N VAL A 177 -19.18 -21.83 -15.04
CA VAL A 177 -18.44 -21.26 -13.89
C VAL A 177 -17.68 -19.96 -14.22
N TRP A 178 -17.67 -19.50 -15.48
CA TRP A 178 -17.11 -18.20 -15.84
C TRP A 178 -17.79 -17.67 -17.11
N PRO A 179 -18.40 -16.46 -17.13
CA PRO A 179 -18.78 -15.86 -18.39
C PRO A 179 -17.49 -15.61 -19.20
N PRO A 180 -17.41 -16.04 -20.47
CA PRO A 180 -16.24 -15.77 -21.29
C PRO A 180 -16.03 -14.24 -21.33
N SER A 181 -14.81 -13.82 -21.02
CA SER A 181 -14.33 -12.46 -21.23
C SER A 181 -14.79 -11.98 -22.60
N ALA A 182 -15.76 -11.06 -22.64
CA ALA A 182 -16.22 -10.48 -23.87
C ALA A 182 -15.00 -9.86 -24.58
N PRO A 183 -14.70 -10.22 -25.84
CA PRO A 183 -13.68 -9.53 -26.59
C PRO A 183 -14.09 -8.05 -26.74
N PRO A 184 -13.15 -7.09 -26.74
CA PRO A 184 -13.47 -5.69 -26.97
C PRO A 184 -14.20 -5.55 -28.31
N PRO A 185 -15.29 -4.76 -28.39
CA PRO A 185 -16.08 -4.67 -29.61
C PRO A 185 -15.24 -4.14 -30.76
N THR A 186 -15.09 -4.94 -31.81
CA THR A 186 -14.28 -4.68 -33.01
C THR A 186 -14.90 -3.67 -33.99
N ASN A 187 -15.92 -2.92 -33.59
CA ASN A 187 -16.66 -1.99 -34.47
C ASN A 187 -16.55 -0.51 -34.04
N PHE A 188 -15.37 -0.06 -33.61
CA PHE A 188 -15.02 1.36 -33.63
C PHE A 188 -14.17 1.67 -34.87
N ILE A 189 -14.74 1.46 -36.05
CA ILE A 189 -14.35 2.24 -37.23
C ILE A 189 -15.43 3.28 -37.40
N VAL A 190 -15.07 4.54 -37.17
CA VAL A 190 -15.91 5.68 -37.54
C VAL A 190 -15.91 5.73 -39.07
N ASP A 191 -16.92 5.14 -39.69
CA ASP A 191 -17.15 5.27 -41.12
C ASP A 191 -17.76 6.66 -41.40
N PHE A 192 -16.93 7.58 -41.88
CA PHE A 192 -17.35 8.93 -42.30
C PHE A 192 -18.09 8.94 -43.66
N SER A 193 -18.50 7.79 -44.19
CA SER A 193 -19.15 7.66 -45.51
C SER A 193 -20.64 8.02 -45.56
N LYS A 194 -21.31 8.25 -44.42
CA LYS A 194 -22.75 8.57 -44.42
C LYS A 194 -23.04 9.97 -43.87
N SER A 195 -22.59 10.96 -44.63
CA SER A 195 -23.29 12.24 -44.71
C SER A 195 -24.55 12.06 -45.58
N ASN A 196 -25.68 12.54 -45.06
CA ASN A 196 -26.83 13.13 -45.76
C ASN A 196 -28.22 12.56 -45.37
N VAL A 197 -29.11 13.54 -45.09
CA VAL A 197 -30.59 13.56 -45.16
C VAL A 197 -31.32 12.88 -43.98
N LEU A 198 -31.78 13.60 -42.95
CA LEU A 198 -33.08 14.32 -42.81
C LEU A 198 -34.31 13.39 -42.94
N PRO A 199 -35.40 13.60 -42.17
CA PRO A 199 -36.20 14.84 -42.12
C PRO A 199 -35.99 15.72 -40.89
#